data_AF-A0AAU6HD18-F1
#
_entry.id   AF-A0AAU6HD18-F1
#
_cell.length_a   1.000
_cell.length_b   1.000
_cell.length_c   1.000
_cell.angle_alpha   90.00
_cell.angle_beta   90.00
_cell.angle_gamma   90.00
#
_symmetry.space_group_name_H-M   'P 1'
#
loop_
_entity.id
_entity.type
_entity.pdbx_description
1 polymer ?
#
loop_
_entity_poly.entity_id
_entity_poly.type
_entity_poly.pdbx_seq_one_letter_code
_entity_poly.pdbx_strand_id
1 'polypeptide(L)'
;MGWTISHGTHNNGQISPSYRSISVLGQHLAYVLPASDWRAIEPVFGDRSGGPFRVPHNEARRIAAVLRRAASHRKMPADWGDLARELADSAQNAATARQSWEWR
;
A
#
# COMPACT_ATOMS: atom_id res chain seq x y z
N MET A 1 3.83 -2.55 17.29
CA MET A 1 3.60 -3.67 16.35
C MET A 1 3.33 -3.09 14.97
N GLY A 2 3.71 -3.79 13.92
CA GLY A 2 3.67 -3.28 12.56
C GLY A 2 3.53 -4.39 11.53
N TRP A 3 3.34 -3.99 10.29
CA TRP A 3 3.35 -4.90 9.17
C TRP A 3 4.77 -5.17 8.71
N THR A 4 4.97 -6.33 8.15
CA THR A 4 6.12 -6.72 7.33
C THR A 4 5.56 -7.04 5.95
N ILE A 5 5.89 -6.20 4.99
CA ILE A 5 5.33 -6.23 3.64
C ILE A 5 6.42 -6.72 2.69
N SER A 6 6.14 -7.75 1.90
CA SER A 6 7.11 -8.34 0.99
C SER A 6 7.40 -7.45 -0.23
N HIS A 7 8.51 -7.72 -0.92
CA HIS A 7 8.91 -7.01 -2.15
C HIS A 7 9.19 -5.51 -1.98
N GLY A 8 9.48 -5.07 -0.75
CA GLY A 8 9.95 -3.72 -0.46
C GLY A 8 11.23 -3.34 -1.20
N THR A 9 11.50 -2.04 -1.28
CA THR A 9 12.71 -1.50 -1.92
C THR A 9 13.89 -1.45 -0.94
N HIS A 10 13.64 -1.52 0.37
CA HIS A 10 14.65 -1.46 1.44
C HIS A 10 14.64 -2.74 2.31
N ASN A 11 15.59 -2.86 3.25
CA ASN A 11 15.67 -3.92 4.28
C ASN A 11 15.42 -5.36 3.77
N ASN A 12 16.33 -5.88 2.94
CA ASN A 12 16.25 -7.25 2.39
C ASN A 12 14.96 -7.51 1.57
N GLY A 13 14.42 -6.49 0.92
CA GLY A 13 13.24 -6.61 0.08
C GLY A 13 11.92 -6.54 0.85
N GLN A 14 11.86 -5.84 1.98
CA GLN A 14 10.68 -5.75 2.84
C GLN A 14 10.44 -4.31 3.34
N ILE A 15 9.16 -3.93 3.51
CA ILE A 15 8.76 -2.66 4.15
C ILE A 15 8.18 -2.99 5.52
N SER A 16 8.51 -2.20 6.55
CA SER A 16 8.04 -2.45 7.92
C SER A 16 7.31 -1.27 8.55
N PRO A 17 6.15 -0.82 8.01
CA PRO A 17 5.40 0.29 8.56
C PRO A 17 4.64 -0.15 9.83
N SER A 18 4.47 0.77 10.78
CA SER A 18 3.64 0.50 11.97
C SER A 18 2.17 0.34 11.58
N TYR A 19 1.39 -0.41 12.36
CA TYR A 19 -0.06 -0.55 12.12
C TYR A 19 -0.77 0.82 12.10
N ARG A 20 -0.35 1.72 13.00
CA ARG A 20 -0.84 3.09 13.06
C ARG A 20 -0.50 3.86 11.79
N SER A 21 0.71 3.70 11.25
CA SER A 21 1.11 4.36 10.00
C SER A 21 0.23 3.91 8.84
N ILE A 22 -0.05 2.61 8.71
CA ILE A 22 -0.95 2.11 7.65
C ILE A 22 -2.39 2.61 7.83
N SER A 23 -2.90 2.65 9.06
CA SER A 23 -4.25 3.18 9.34
C SER A 23 -4.37 4.67 8.99
N VAL A 24 -3.39 5.49 9.39
CA VAL A 24 -3.37 6.92 9.06
C VAL A 24 -3.17 7.14 7.55
N LEU A 25 -2.34 6.32 6.90
CA LEU A 25 -2.22 6.33 5.45
C LEU A 25 -3.58 6.03 4.78
N GLY A 26 -4.32 5.03 5.27
CA GLY A 26 -5.67 4.72 4.79
C GLY A 26 -6.61 5.93 4.84
N GLN A 27 -6.57 6.71 5.93
CA GLN A 27 -7.36 7.94 6.05
C GLN A 27 -6.94 9.00 5.02
N HIS A 28 -5.64 9.17 4.78
CA HIS A 28 -5.15 10.08 3.74
C HIS A 28 -5.54 9.61 2.33
N LEU A 29 -5.42 8.32 2.04
CA LEU A 29 -5.85 7.72 0.77
C LEU A 29 -7.34 7.94 0.53
N ALA A 30 -8.18 7.72 1.54
CA ALA A 30 -9.63 7.97 1.46
C ALA A 30 -9.96 9.45 1.19
N TYR A 31 -9.13 10.37 1.68
CA TYR A 31 -9.32 11.81 1.47
C TYR A 31 -8.84 12.29 0.09
N VAL A 32 -7.77 11.72 -0.46
CA VAL A 32 -7.18 12.18 -1.73
C VAL A 32 -7.69 11.44 -2.96
N LEU A 33 -8.14 10.19 -2.82
CA LEU A 33 -8.61 9.39 -3.93
C LEU A 33 -10.09 9.66 -4.24
N PRO A 34 -10.51 9.54 -5.50
CA PRO A 34 -11.92 9.39 -5.83
C PRO A 34 -12.53 8.19 -5.11
N ALA A 35 -13.82 8.27 -4.76
CA ALA A 35 -14.51 7.22 -4.02
C ALA A 35 -14.46 5.84 -4.72
N SER A 36 -14.42 5.80 -6.05
CA SER A 36 -14.27 4.56 -6.82
C SER A 36 -12.90 3.89 -6.62
N ASP A 37 -11.83 4.68 -6.64
CA ASP A 37 -10.46 4.21 -6.49
C ASP A 37 -10.20 3.80 -5.03
N TRP A 38 -10.75 4.57 -4.08
CA TRP A 38 -10.70 4.21 -2.67
C TRP A 38 -11.39 2.87 -2.43
N ARG A 39 -12.63 2.66 -2.89
CA ARG A 39 -13.35 1.38 -2.71
C ARG A 39 -12.61 0.17 -3.29
N ALA A 40 -11.78 0.36 -4.31
CA ALA A 40 -11.00 -0.72 -4.92
C ALA A 40 -9.82 -1.16 -4.03
N ILE A 41 -9.28 -0.28 -3.19
CA ILE A 41 -8.10 -0.57 -2.35
C ILE A 41 -8.43 -0.59 -0.85
N GLU A 42 -9.60 -0.09 -0.45
CA GLU A 42 -10.08 -0.04 0.93
C GLU A 42 -10.03 -1.40 1.62
N PRO A 43 -10.31 -2.55 0.96
CA PRO A 43 -10.14 -3.83 1.62
C PRO A 43 -8.72 -4.09 2.12
N VAL A 44 -7.67 -3.51 1.50
CA VAL A 44 -6.26 -3.71 1.87
C VAL A 44 -5.82 -2.76 2.99
N PHE A 45 -6.31 -1.52 2.97
CA PHE A 45 -5.89 -0.43 3.87
C PHE A 45 -6.91 -0.10 4.97
N GLY A 46 -8.11 -0.63 4.88
CA GLY A 46 -9.17 -0.52 5.88
C GLY A 46 -8.84 -1.29 7.15
N ASP A 47 -9.77 -1.24 8.10
CA ASP A 47 -9.58 -1.72 9.46
C ASP A 47 -9.44 -3.26 9.49
N ARG A 48 -8.22 -3.77 9.22
CA ARG A 48 -7.89 -5.19 9.29
C ARG A 48 -7.35 -5.53 10.67
N SER A 49 -7.76 -6.70 11.15
CA SER A 49 -7.43 -7.31 12.43
C SER A 49 -5.94 -7.67 12.65
N GLY A 50 -5.01 -7.10 11.87
CA GLY A 50 -3.57 -7.36 12.00
C GLY A 50 -3.12 -8.75 11.54
N GLY A 51 -4.02 -9.58 11.01
CA GLY A 51 -3.70 -10.92 10.53
C GLY A 51 -2.94 -10.92 9.19
N PRO A 52 -2.00 -11.87 8.97
CA PRO A 52 -1.30 -11.98 7.70
C PRO A 52 -2.25 -12.22 6.53
N PHE A 53 -1.95 -11.60 5.39
CA PHE A 53 -2.72 -11.78 4.17
C PHE A 53 -1.85 -11.66 2.92
N ARG A 54 -2.45 -12.06 1.79
CA ARG A 54 -1.81 -12.04 0.48
C ARG A 54 -2.71 -11.37 -0.53
N VAL A 55 -2.10 -10.53 -1.36
CA VAL A 55 -2.76 -9.90 -2.51
C VAL A 55 -2.21 -10.52 -3.79
N PRO A 56 -3.05 -11.11 -4.67
CA PRO A 56 -2.61 -11.67 -5.94
C PRO A 56 -1.89 -10.65 -6.81
N HIS A 57 -0.93 -11.09 -7.63
CA HIS A 57 -0.11 -10.21 -8.47
C HIS A 57 -0.93 -9.27 -9.38
N ASN A 58 -2.09 -9.73 -9.86
CA ASN A 58 -3.03 -8.96 -10.67
C ASN A 58 -3.56 -7.72 -9.94
N GLU A 59 -3.92 -7.94 -8.68
CA GLU A 59 -4.52 -6.95 -7.81
C GLU A 59 -3.44 -6.02 -7.24
N ALA A 60 -2.26 -6.56 -6.91
CA ALA A 60 -1.09 -5.78 -6.53
C ALA A 60 -0.73 -4.74 -7.60
N ARG A 61 -0.77 -5.09 -8.89
CA ARG A 61 -0.56 -4.14 -9.99
C ARG A 61 -1.60 -3.00 -9.99
N ARG A 62 -2.87 -3.33 -9.75
CA ARG A 62 -3.94 -2.32 -9.69
C ARG A 62 -3.74 -1.39 -8.50
N ILE A 63 -3.44 -1.95 -7.33
CA ILE A 63 -3.18 -1.18 -6.11
C ILE A 63 -1.96 -0.27 -6.29
N ALA A 64 -0.87 -0.76 -6.88
CA ALA A 64 0.32 0.04 -7.18
C ALA A 64 -0.02 1.29 -8.01
N ALA A 65 -0.85 1.15 -9.05
CA ALA A 65 -1.26 2.27 -9.88
C ALA A 65 -2.09 3.31 -9.10
N VAL A 66 -3.01 2.87 -8.25
CA VAL A 66 -3.83 3.76 -7.40
C VAL A 66 -2.96 4.48 -6.37
N LEU A 67 -2.06 3.76 -5.70
CA LEU A 67 -1.14 4.34 -4.72
C LEU A 67 -0.20 5.38 -5.33
N ARG A 68 0.33 5.14 -6.55
CA ARG A 68 1.14 6.14 -7.26
C ARG A 68 0.37 7.42 -7.55
N ARG A 69 -0.89 7.30 -7.98
CA ARG A 69 -1.76 8.47 -8.19
C ARG A 69 -1.97 9.25 -6.89
N ALA A 70 -2.28 8.55 -5.81
CA ALA A 70 -2.44 9.17 -4.49
C ALA A 70 -1.14 9.85 -4.01
N ALA A 71 0.02 9.20 -4.18
CA ALA A 71 1.32 9.74 -3.80
C ALA A 71 1.68 11.03 -4.56
N SER A 72 1.25 11.15 -5.82
CA SER A 72 1.41 12.37 -6.63
C SER A 72 0.33 13.44 -6.39
N HIS A 73 -0.67 13.17 -5.55
CA HIS A 73 -1.80 14.08 -5.40
C HIS A 73 -1.41 15.30 -4.57
N ARG A 74 -1.77 16.51 -5.04
CA ARG A 74 -1.41 17.79 -4.38
C ARG A 74 -1.83 17.92 -2.92
N LYS A 75 -2.88 17.19 -2.50
CA LYS A 75 -3.39 17.20 -1.12
C LYS A 75 -2.75 16.12 -0.23
N MET A 76 -1.88 15.29 -0.79
CA MET A 76 -1.15 14.28 -0.02
C MET A 76 0.03 14.96 0.69
N PRO A 77 0.13 14.88 2.03
CA PRO A 77 1.33 15.35 2.73
C PRO A 77 2.56 14.56 2.29
N ALA A 78 3.73 15.21 2.26
CA ALA A 78 4.96 14.62 1.69
C ALA A 78 5.31 13.27 2.32
N ASP A 79 5.35 13.18 3.65
CA ASP A 79 5.70 11.94 4.38
C ASP A 79 4.79 10.76 4.03
N TRP A 80 3.49 11.03 3.86
CA TRP A 80 2.51 10.01 3.48
C TRP A 80 2.56 9.68 1.99
N GLY A 81 2.93 10.65 1.16
CA GLY A 81 3.20 10.45 -0.26
C GLY A 81 4.40 9.53 -0.48
N ASP A 82 5.45 9.68 0.32
CA ASP A 82 6.64 8.82 0.25
C ASP A 82 6.33 7.39 0.72
N LEU A 83 5.59 7.23 1.82
CA LEU A 83 5.13 5.90 2.24
C LEU A 83 4.20 5.25 1.20
N ALA A 84 3.27 6.01 0.61
CA ALA A 84 2.41 5.53 -0.46
C ALA A 84 3.20 5.11 -1.69
N ARG A 85 4.25 5.86 -2.05
CA ARG A 85 5.15 5.54 -3.16
C ARG A 85 5.93 4.26 -2.88
N GLU A 86 6.48 4.11 -1.68
CA GLU A 86 7.22 2.91 -1.29
C GLU A 86 6.33 1.66 -1.35
N LEU A 87 5.10 1.75 -0.84
CA LEU A 87 4.12 0.67 -0.94
C LEU A 87 3.71 0.38 -2.39
N ALA A 88 3.59 1.42 -3.22
CA ALA A 88 3.29 1.24 -4.62
C ALA A 88 4.40 0.52 -5.37
N ASP A 89 5.66 0.85 -5.09
CA ASP A 89 6.82 0.19 -5.68
C ASP A 89 6.92 -1.26 -5.23
N SER A 90 6.63 -1.53 -3.95
CA SER A 90 6.55 -2.89 -3.42
C SER A 90 5.46 -3.74 -4.09
N ALA A 91 4.24 -3.19 -4.21
CA ALA A 91 3.15 -3.86 -4.91
C ALA A 91 3.47 -4.07 -6.41
N GLN A 92 4.13 -3.11 -7.05
CA GLN A 92 4.57 -3.21 -8.44
C GLN A 92 5.67 -4.27 -8.62
N ASN A 93 6.60 -4.40 -7.66
CA ASN A 93 7.64 -5.42 -7.68
C ASN A 93 7.04 -6.83 -7.56
N ALA A 94 6.12 -7.04 -6.61
CA ALA A 94 5.37 -8.30 -6.48
C ALA A 94 4.62 -8.63 -7.78
N ALA A 95 3.94 -7.64 -8.37
CA ALA A 95 3.24 -7.80 -9.64
C ALA A 95 4.18 -8.17 -10.81
N THR A 96 5.36 -7.55 -10.86
CA THR A 96 6.36 -7.78 -11.91
C THR A 96 7.00 -9.17 -11.78
N ALA A 97 7.27 -9.59 -10.54
CA ALA A 97 7.74 -10.93 -10.21
C ALA A 97 6.67 -12.03 -10.38
N ARG A 98 5.41 -11.65 -10.65
CA ARG A 98 4.23 -12.54 -10.68
C ARG A 98 4.04 -13.30 -9.36
N GLN A 99 4.44 -12.69 -8.26
CA GLN A 99 4.31 -13.24 -6.91
C GLN A 99 3.20 -12.52 -6.13
N SER A 100 2.68 -13.18 -5.10
CA SER A 100 1.71 -12.55 -4.22
C SER A 100 2.40 -11.47 -3.37
N TRP A 101 1.73 -10.35 -3.19
CA TRP A 101 2.17 -9.29 -2.29
C TRP A 101 1.71 -9.64 -0.88
N GLU A 102 2.67 -9.95 0.01
CA GLU A 102 2.39 -10.52 1.32
C GLU A 102 2.51 -9.44 2.40
N TRP A 103 1.58 -9.48 3.35
CA TRP A 103 1.53 -8.62 4.51
C TRP A 103 1.47 -9.53 5.74
N ARG A 104 2.39 -9.38 6.70
CA ARG A 104 2.46 -10.22 7.90
C ARG A 104 2.88 -9.44 9.14
#